data_AF-A0AAP5H2D5-F1
#
_entry.id   AF-A0AAP5H2D5-F1
#
_cell.length_a   1.000
_cell.length_b   1.000
_cell.length_c   1.000
_cell.angle_alpha   90.00
_cell.angle_beta   90.00
_cell.angle_gamma   90.00
#
_symmetry.space_group_name_H-M   'P 1'
#
loop_
_entity.id
_entity.type
_entity.pdbx_description
1 polymer ?
#
loop_
_entity_poly.entity_id
_entity_poly.type
_entity_poly.pdbx_seq_one_letter_code
_entity_poly.pdbx_strand_id
1 'polypeptide(L)'
;MTLMNNKPSTTTQVEEQTTMIITFNQPAWTLEQIFTECEVSKKALILIAEMKAVLTTGELCNEFMNRIPHKPSGSNIHALLDEMREEQLKTNSMQHDVFLDMYLLNPIAALIQYFKHSVSTAHLERIRLWGINIKDVVRLKQLDNNIHLNDVLEKLYGN
;
A
#
# COMPACT_ATOMS: atom_id res chain seq x y z
N MET A 1 -35.00 -37.89 -56.16
CA MET A 1 -35.08 -36.43 -56.30
C MET A 1 -35.61 -35.86 -54.99
N THR A 2 -34.92 -34.84 -54.50
CA THR A 2 -34.94 -34.22 -53.15
C THR A 2 -36.29 -33.63 -52.72
N LEU A 3 -36.69 -33.84 -51.46
CA LEU A 3 -37.63 -33.01 -50.66
C LEU A 3 -37.30 -33.26 -49.17
N MET A 4 -36.50 -32.40 -48.53
CA MET A 4 -36.85 -31.20 -47.75
C MET A 4 -37.13 -31.44 -46.25
N ASN A 5 -36.19 -30.89 -45.48
CA ASN A 5 -36.13 -30.51 -44.06
C ASN A 5 -37.32 -30.76 -43.13
N ASN A 6 -36.98 -31.49 -42.05
CA ASN A 6 -37.72 -31.57 -40.81
C ASN A 6 -37.63 -30.25 -40.02
N LYS A 7 -38.79 -29.79 -39.53
CA LYS A 7 -38.89 -28.95 -38.33
C LYS A 7 -40.07 -29.46 -37.50
N PRO A 8 -39.87 -29.88 -36.24
CA PRO A 8 -40.95 -29.90 -35.27
C PRO A 8 -40.88 -28.63 -34.43
N SER A 9 -42.01 -27.93 -34.35
CA SER A 9 -42.32 -27.00 -33.27
C SER A 9 -43.03 -27.79 -32.19
N THR A 10 -42.59 -27.71 -30.93
CA THR A 10 -43.48 -27.98 -29.79
C THR A 10 -43.09 -27.11 -28.59
N THR A 11 -44.08 -26.33 -28.16
CA THR A 11 -44.15 -25.46 -26.97
C THR A 11 -44.22 -26.26 -25.67
N THR A 12 -44.05 -25.55 -24.54
CA THR A 12 -44.41 -25.87 -23.14
C THR A 12 -43.30 -26.62 -22.38
N GLN A 13 -42.81 -26.22 -21.19
CA GLN A 13 -43.41 -25.54 -20.05
C GLN A 13 -42.42 -24.61 -19.32
N VAL A 14 -42.96 -23.52 -18.77
CA VAL A 14 -42.29 -22.60 -17.84
C VAL A 14 -42.26 -23.27 -16.46
N GLU A 15 -41.09 -23.68 -16.00
CA GLU A 15 -40.84 -23.91 -14.57
C GLU A 15 -40.22 -22.63 -13.99
N GLU A 16 -41.02 -21.88 -13.24
CA GLU A 16 -40.55 -20.81 -12.36
C GLU A 16 -39.70 -21.43 -11.26
N GLN A 17 -38.40 -21.58 -11.49
CA GLN A 17 -37.44 -21.76 -10.41
C GLN A 17 -37.24 -20.39 -9.75
N THR A 18 -37.94 -20.16 -8.64
CA THR A 18 -37.63 -19.05 -7.73
C THR A 18 -36.27 -19.34 -7.09
N THR A 19 -35.19 -18.89 -7.74
CA THR A 19 -33.86 -18.90 -7.15
C THR A 19 -33.89 -17.95 -5.96
N MET A 20 -33.93 -18.48 -4.74
CA MET A 20 -33.63 -17.67 -3.56
C MET A 20 -32.17 -17.25 -3.65
N ILE A 21 -31.93 -16.01 -4.07
CA ILE A 21 -30.63 -15.36 -3.92
C ILE A 21 -30.47 -15.13 -2.42
N ILE A 22 -29.84 -16.07 -1.73
CA ILE A 22 -29.33 -15.80 -0.38
C ILE A 22 -28.15 -14.86 -0.58
N THR A 23 -28.43 -13.56 -0.52
CA THR A 23 -27.40 -12.53 -0.47
C THR A 23 -26.71 -12.68 0.89
N PHE A 24 -25.66 -13.51 0.96
CA PHE A 24 -24.71 -13.50 2.08
C PHE A 24 -23.95 -12.18 2.03
N ASN A 25 -24.58 -11.13 2.55
CA ASN A 25 -23.97 -9.83 2.70
C ASN A 25 -23.16 -9.79 4.01
N GLN A 26 -22.31 -10.80 4.22
CA GLN A 26 -21.30 -10.68 5.28
C GLN A 26 -20.25 -9.69 4.77
N PRO A 27 -19.99 -8.59 5.51
CA PRO A 27 -18.89 -7.71 5.15
C PRO A 27 -17.61 -8.55 5.11
N ALA A 28 -16.90 -8.47 3.98
CA ALA A 28 -15.62 -9.14 3.84
C ALA A 28 -14.71 -8.69 5.00
N TRP A 29 -14.17 -9.64 5.74
CA TRP A 29 -13.24 -9.35 6.82
C TRP A 29 -12.05 -8.56 6.27
N THR A 30 -11.70 -7.44 6.89
CA THR A 30 -10.46 -6.73 6.55
C THR A 30 -9.27 -7.40 7.23
N LEU A 31 -8.07 -7.21 6.66
CA LEU A 31 -6.86 -7.68 7.30
C LEU A 31 -6.65 -7.04 8.68
N GLU A 32 -7.05 -5.79 8.90
CA GLU A 32 -6.99 -5.19 10.24
C GLU A 32 -7.92 -5.90 11.23
N GLN A 33 -9.11 -6.31 10.80
CA GLN A 33 -10.05 -7.05 11.65
C GLN A 33 -9.48 -8.42 12.04
N ILE A 34 -8.89 -9.13 11.07
CA ILE A 34 -8.21 -10.41 11.32
C ILE A 34 -7.04 -10.21 12.29
N PHE A 35 -6.20 -9.21 12.08
CA PHE A 35 -5.06 -8.93 12.96
C PHE A 35 -5.48 -8.54 14.38
N THR A 36 -6.60 -7.82 14.51
CA THR A 36 -7.17 -7.46 15.81
C THR A 36 -7.69 -8.70 16.53
N GLU A 37 -8.46 -9.55 15.83
CA GLU A 37 -9.01 -10.79 16.38
C GLU A 37 -7.92 -11.80 16.75
N CYS A 38 -6.83 -11.84 15.97
CA CYS A 38 -5.67 -12.68 16.25
C CYS A 38 -4.66 -12.05 17.25
N GLU A 39 -5.01 -10.94 17.89
CA GLU A 39 -4.16 -10.21 18.85
C GLU A 39 -2.74 -9.90 18.34
N VAL A 40 -2.60 -9.64 17.03
CA VAL A 40 -1.31 -9.29 16.44
C VAL A 40 -0.84 -7.96 17.01
N SER A 41 0.36 -7.96 17.59
CA SER A 41 0.90 -6.75 18.22
C SER A 41 0.99 -5.58 17.23
N LYS A 42 0.64 -4.36 17.68
CA LYS A 42 0.75 -3.15 16.86
C LYS A 42 2.16 -2.96 16.28
N LYS A 43 3.20 -3.37 17.03
CA LYS A 43 4.59 -3.32 16.57
C LYS A 43 4.81 -4.21 15.34
N ALA A 44 4.23 -5.42 15.32
CA ALA A 44 4.31 -6.30 14.17
C ALA A 44 3.58 -5.71 12.94
N LEU A 45 2.44 -5.04 13.15
CA LEU A 45 1.72 -4.38 12.05
C LEU A 45 2.51 -3.23 11.43
N ILE A 46 3.16 -2.41 12.26
CA ILE A 46 4.04 -1.33 11.80
C ILE A 46 5.20 -1.92 10.99
N LEU A 47 5.85 -2.97 11.51
CA LEU A 47 6.95 -3.64 10.82
C LEU A 47 6.51 -4.21 9.47
N ILE A 48 5.34 -4.87 9.39
CA ILE A 48 4.80 -5.37 8.11
C ILE A 48 4.60 -4.22 7.11
N ALA A 49 4.09 -3.07 7.58
CA ALA A 49 3.86 -1.93 6.72
C ALA A 49 5.18 -1.29 6.25
N GLU A 50 6.20 -1.21 7.10
CA GLU A 50 7.55 -0.77 6.74
C GLU A 50 8.18 -1.70 5.71
N MET A 51 8.11 -3.02 5.93
CA MET A 51 8.59 -4.01 4.97
C MET A 51 7.91 -3.84 3.61
N LYS A 52 6.59 -3.62 3.57
CA LYS A 52 5.85 -3.39 2.31
C LYS A 52 6.25 -2.09 1.60
N ALA A 53 6.65 -1.07 2.35
CA ALA A 53 7.08 0.21 1.80
C ALA A 53 8.49 0.17 1.21
N VAL A 54 9.38 -0.64 1.80
CA VAL A 54 10.79 -0.75 1.38
C VAL A 54 11.00 -1.91 0.40
N LEU A 55 10.39 -3.08 0.63
CA LEU A 55 10.60 -4.30 -0.14
C LEU A 55 9.57 -4.43 -1.27
N THR A 56 9.58 -3.48 -2.20
CA THR A 56 8.55 -3.37 -3.24
C THR A 56 8.74 -4.30 -4.43
N THR A 57 9.90 -4.95 -4.56
CA THR A 57 10.24 -5.86 -5.68
C THR A 57 10.78 -7.19 -5.16
N GLY A 58 10.73 -8.23 -6.00
CA GLY A 58 11.31 -9.53 -5.67
C GLY A 58 12.82 -9.48 -5.43
N GLU A 59 13.53 -8.60 -6.15
CA GLU A 59 14.97 -8.37 -5.96
C GLU A 59 15.27 -7.81 -4.57
N LEU A 60 14.52 -6.80 -4.11
CA LEU A 60 14.66 -6.23 -2.77
C LEU A 60 14.31 -7.25 -1.68
N CYS A 61 13.28 -8.08 -1.88
CA CYS A 61 12.97 -9.17 -0.96
C CYS A 61 14.12 -10.17 -0.85
N ASN A 62 14.72 -10.58 -1.98
CA ASN A 62 15.84 -11.51 -1.99
C ASN A 62 17.08 -10.91 -1.31
N GLU A 63 17.37 -9.64 -1.58
CA GLU A 63 18.46 -8.92 -0.95
C GLU A 63 18.29 -8.82 0.57
N PHE A 64 17.10 -8.46 1.03
CA PHE A 64 16.75 -8.44 2.45
C PHE A 64 16.99 -9.82 3.10
N MET A 65 16.50 -10.90 2.46
CA MET A 65 16.66 -12.26 2.97
C MET A 65 18.12 -12.75 2.96
N ASN A 66 18.98 -12.21 2.09
CA ASN A 66 20.41 -12.52 2.08
C ASN A 66 21.20 -11.76 3.15
N ARG A 67 20.73 -10.58 3.56
CA ARG A 67 21.37 -9.71 4.54
C ARG A 67 20.90 -9.95 5.97
N ILE A 68 19.73 -10.56 6.16
CA ILE A 68 19.17 -10.84 7.48
C ILE A 68 20.08 -11.81 8.26
N PRO A 69 20.42 -11.53 9.53
CA PRO A 69 21.24 -12.43 10.33
C PRO A 69 20.48 -13.72 10.66
N HIS A 70 21.21 -14.82 10.89
CA HIS A 70 20.65 -16.15 11.15
C HIS A 70 19.66 -16.20 12.34
N LYS A 71 19.83 -15.32 13.33
CA LYS A 71 18.90 -15.15 14.46
C LYS A 71 18.54 -13.67 14.59
N PRO A 72 17.57 -13.17 13.82
CA PRO A 72 17.26 -11.75 13.80
C PRO A 72 16.48 -11.34 15.05
N SER A 73 16.87 -10.23 15.64
CA SER A 73 16.02 -9.47 16.56
C SER A 73 15.25 -8.38 15.80
N GLY A 74 14.16 -7.87 16.38
CA GLY A 74 13.38 -6.80 15.76
C GLY A 74 14.22 -5.56 15.43
N SER A 75 15.19 -5.19 16.28
CA SER A 75 16.08 -4.05 16.00
C SER A 75 17.01 -4.31 14.82
N ASN A 76 17.46 -5.57 14.60
CA ASN A 76 18.22 -5.91 13.41
C ASN A 76 17.38 -5.72 12.14
N ILE A 77 16.09 -6.07 12.21
CA ILE A 77 15.19 -5.91 11.07
C ILE A 77 14.95 -4.44 10.75
N HIS A 78 14.62 -3.62 11.76
CA HIS A 78 14.40 -2.19 11.54
C HIS A 78 15.66 -1.50 10.98
N ALA A 79 16.83 -1.78 11.57
CA ALA A 79 18.09 -1.22 11.08
C ALA A 79 18.38 -1.60 9.62
N LEU A 80 18.13 -2.85 9.22
CA LEU A 80 18.31 -3.30 7.85
C LEU A 80 17.30 -2.63 6.90
N LEU A 81 16.05 -2.47 7.32
CA LEU A 81 15.05 -1.75 6.51
C LEU A 81 15.41 -0.28 6.31
N ASP A 82 15.92 0.38 7.35
CA ASP A 82 16.40 1.76 7.26
C ASP A 82 17.60 1.88 6.32
N GLU A 83 18.57 0.96 6.41
CA GLU A 83 19.72 0.89 5.50
C GLU A 83 19.26 0.71 4.04
N MET A 84 18.41 -0.27 3.77
CA MET A 84 17.89 -0.52 2.42
C MET A 84 17.03 0.64 1.89
N ARG A 85 16.29 1.33 2.77
CA ARG A 85 15.56 2.55 2.43
C ARG A 85 16.51 3.63 1.96
N GLU A 86 17.59 3.89 2.69
CA GLU A 86 18.59 4.89 2.29
C GLU A 86 19.25 4.55 0.96
N GLU A 87 19.60 3.28 0.75
CA GLU A 87 20.19 2.80 -0.50
C GLU A 87 19.25 3.06 -1.69
N GLN A 88 17.96 2.76 -1.54
CA GLN A 88 16.95 3.05 -2.56
C GLN A 88 16.80 4.55 -2.81
N LEU A 89 16.78 5.37 -1.76
CA LEU A 89 16.69 6.82 -1.91
C LEU A 89 17.93 7.41 -2.60
N LYS A 90 19.11 6.78 -2.46
CA LYS A 90 20.35 7.19 -3.15
C LYS A 90 20.37 6.76 -4.62
N THR A 91 19.88 5.57 -4.93
CA THR A 91 20.05 4.93 -6.25
C THR A 91 18.84 5.09 -7.17
N ASN A 92 17.64 5.16 -6.62
CA ASN A 92 16.38 5.18 -7.36
C ASN A 92 15.37 6.13 -6.69
N SER A 93 15.79 7.38 -6.48
CA SER A 93 14.91 8.43 -5.96
C SER A 93 13.86 8.81 -7.00
N MET A 94 12.60 8.91 -6.55
CA MET A 94 11.51 9.43 -7.36
C MET A 94 11.72 10.92 -7.63
N GLN A 95 11.62 11.30 -8.90
CA GLN A 95 11.70 12.71 -9.30
C GLN A 95 10.55 13.52 -8.71
N HIS A 96 10.80 14.78 -8.39
CA HIS A 96 9.85 15.60 -7.62
C HIS A 96 8.58 15.95 -8.39
N ASP A 97 8.70 16.18 -9.69
CA ASP A 97 7.57 16.38 -10.61
C ASP A 97 6.69 15.13 -10.69
N VAL A 98 7.31 13.95 -10.87
CA VAL A 98 6.62 12.65 -10.86
C VAL A 98 5.91 12.42 -9.54
N PHE A 99 6.54 12.77 -8.42
CA PHE A 99 5.90 12.71 -7.10
C PHE A 99 4.66 13.61 -7.02
N LEU A 100 4.75 14.86 -7.46
CA LEU A 100 3.63 15.80 -7.41
C LEU A 100 2.46 15.31 -8.27
N ASP A 101 2.73 14.82 -9.47
CA ASP A 101 1.71 14.25 -10.36
C ASP A 101 1.05 13.02 -9.73
N MET A 102 1.86 12.11 -9.18
CA MET A 102 1.36 10.93 -8.49
C MET A 102 0.55 11.30 -7.23
N TYR A 103 0.95 12.34 -6.51
CA TYR A 103 0.29 12.81 -5.29
C TYR A 103 -1.14 13.30 -5.57
N LEU A 104 -1.36 13.94 -6.73
CA LEU A 104 -2.69 14.37 -7.16
C LEU A 104 -3.65 13.19 -7.41
N LEU A 105 -3.11 12.04 -7.84
CA LEU A 105 -3.89 10.85 -8.17
C LEU A 105 -4.08 9.92 -6.96
N ASN A 106 -3.00 9.67 -6.22
CA ASN A 106 -2.98 8.79 -5.06
C ASN A 106 -1.93 9.27 -4.04
N PRO A 107 -2.33 10.13 -3.08
CA PRO A 107 -1.40 10.76 -2.16
C PRO A 107 -0.71 9.76 -1.21
N ILE A 108 -1.40 8.68 -0.81
CA ILE A 108 -0.78 7.63 0.02
C ILE A 108 0.32 6.94 -0.76
N ALA A 109 0.02 6.42 -1.94
CA ALA A 109 1.01 5.69 -2.73
C ALA A 109 2.19 6.59 -3.13
N ALA A 110 1.93 7.86 -3.45
CA ALA A 110 2.96 8.84 -3.75
C ALA A 110 3.90 9.05 -2.56
N LEU A 111 3.36 9.29 -1.35
CA LEU A 111 4.18 9.48 -0.16
C LEU A 111 4.97 8.22 0.20
N ILE A 112 4.37 7.02 0.08
CA ILE A 112 5.08 5.76 0.32
C ILE A 112 6.27 5.63 -0.64
N GLN A 113 6.06 5.85 -1.94
CA GLN A 113 7.15 5.69 -2.91
C GLN A 113 8.21 6.78 -2.79
N TYR A 114 7.81 8.02 -2.51
CA TYR A 114 8.72 9.17 -2.43
C TYR A 114 9.57 9.15 -1.15
N PHE A 115 9.01 8.69 -0.03
CA PHE A 115 9.75 8.58 1.23
C PHE A 115 10.29 7.18 1.51
N LYS A 116 9.87 6.16 0.75
CA LYS A 116 10.17 4.74 0.98
C LYS A 116 9.89 4.33 2.43
N HIS A 117 8.72 4.74 2.93
CA HIS A 117 8.33 4.60 4.33
C HIS A 117 6.84 4.24 4.43
N SER A 118 6.43 3.63 5.54
CA SER A 118 5.04 3.30 5.81
C SER A 118 4.19 4.56 5.99
N VAL A 119 3.24 4.80 5.09
CA VAL A 119 2.31 5.93 5.18
C VAL A 119 0.89 5.43 5.30
N SER A 120 0.17 6.03 6.23
CA SER A 120 -1.24 5.74 6.52
C SER A 120 -2.12 6.97 6.29
N THR A 121 -3.43 6.76 6.26
CA THR A 121 -4.43 7.85 6.18
C THR A 121 -4.25 8.90 7.27
N ALA A 122 -3.77 8.53 8.46
CA ALA A 122 -3.48 9.46 9.54
C ALA A 122 -2.43 10.51 9.17
N HIS A 123 -1.47 10.18 8.29
CA HIS A 123 -0.49 11.16 7.82
C HIS A 123 -1.13 12.19 6.89
N LEU A 124 -2.05 11.76 6.02
CA LEU A 124 -2.80 12.68 5.15
C LEU A 124 -3.71 13.60 5.96
N GLU A 125 -4.37 13.07 6.99
CA GLU A 125 -5.16 13.91 7.90
C GLU A 125 -4.29 14.94 8.63
N ARG A 126 -3.08 14.57 9.08
CA ARG A 126 -2.14 15.56 9.66
C ARG A 126 -1.77 16.64 8.66
N ILE A 127 -1.36 16.25 7.43
CA ILE A 127 -1.01 17.22 6.37
C ILE A 127 -2.16 18.22 6.15
N ARG A 128 -3.39 17.70 6.06
CA ARG A 128 -4.59 18.51 5.85
C ARG A 128 -4.90 19.43 7.04
N LEU A 129 -4.93 18.89 8.26
CA LEU A 129 -5.28 19.62 9.48
C LEU A 129 -4.23 20.68 9.83
N TRP A 130 -2.96 20.40 9.53
CA TRP A 130 -1.85 21.32 9.78
C TRP A 130 -1.64 22.33 8.65
N GLY A 131 -2.45 22.28 7.58
CA GLY A 131 -2.33 23.21 6.46
C GLY A 131 -1.00 23.09 5.70
N ILE A 132 -0.37 21.92 5.75
CA ILE A 132 0.96 21.71 5.14
C ILE A 132 0.84 21.74 3.62
N ASN A 133 1.62 22.63 3.00
CA ASN A 133 1.74 22.68 1.55
C ASN A 133 2.72 21.60 1.07
N ILE A 134 2.27 20.75 0.15
CA ILE A 134 3.07 19.66 -0.40
C ILE A 134 4.36 20.14 -1.09
N LYS A 135 4.39 21.38 -1.60
CA LYS A 135 5.61 21.96 -2.18
C LYS A 135 6.68 22.23 -1.13
N ASP A 136 6.30 22.50 0.13
CA ASP A 136 7.26 22.68 1.22
C ASP A 136 7.80 21.33 1.71
N VAL A 137 6.98 20.26 1.63
CA VAL A 137 7.43 18.86 1.82
C VAL A 137 8.53 18.51 0.81
N VAL A 138 8.31 18.81 -0.48
CA VAL A 138 9.32 18.61 -1.53
C VAL A 138 10.58 19.44 -1.26
N ARG A 139 10.43 20.71 -0.85
CA ARG A 139 11.58 21.57 -0.55
C ARG A 139 12.44 21.00 0.58
N LEU A 140 11.84 20.51 1.67
CA LEU A 140 12.59 19.87 2.75
C LEU A 140 13.27 18.58 2.30
N LYS A 141 12.62 17.79 1.45
CA LYS A 141 13.21 16.57 0.87
C LYS A 141 14.38 16.84 -0.06
N GLN A 142 14.37 17.97 -0.77
CA GLN A 142 15.50 18.42 -1.59
C GLN A 142 16.74 18.75 -0.76
N LEU A 143 16.54 19.30 0.44
CA LEU A 143 17.64 19.62 1.36
C LEU A 143 18.20 18.37 2.03
N ASP A 144 17.34 17.40 2.32
CA ASP A 144 17.71 16.12 2.90
C ASP A 144 16.93 14.98 2.23
N ASN A 145 17.59 14.32 1.28
CA ASN A 145 16.99 13.21 0.53
C ASN A 145 16.73 11.97 1.38
N ASN A 146 17.23 11.87 2.63
CA ASN A 146 16.96 10.74 3.53
C ASN A 146 15.91 11.05 4.60
N ILE A 147 15.46 12.31 4.73
CA ILE A 147 14.48 12.72 5.74
C ILE A 147 13.22 11.83 5.75
N HIS A 148 12.72 11.49 6.94
CA HIS A 148 11.47 10.77 7.10
C HIS A 148 10.27 11.71 7.00
N LEU A 149 9.13 11.16 6.58
CA LEU A 149 7.89 11.95 6.46
C LEU A 149 7.50 12.57 7.80
N ASN A 150 7.57 11.82 8.91
CA ASN A 150 7.22 12.35 10.23
C ASN A 150 8.08 13.58 10.60
N ASP A 151 9.40 13.52 10.38
CA ASP A 151 10.30 14.65 10.63
C ASP A 151 9.97 15.86 9.75
N VAL A 152 9.58 15.63 8.49
CA VAL A 152 9.11 16.71 7.61
C VAL A 152 7.85 17.36 8.16
N LEU A 153 6.86 16.56 8.57
CA LEU A 153 5.60 17.08 9.09
C LEU A 153 5.81 17.87 10.39
N GLU A 154 6.67 17.38 11.28
CA GLU A 154 7.01 18.09 12.53
C GLU A 154 7.72 19.42 12.27
N LYS A 155 8.68 19.45 11.34
CA LYS A 155 9.37 20.70 10.93
C LYS A 155 8.43 21.72 10.31
N LEU A 156 7.40 21.29 9.59
CA LEU A 156 6.46 22.20 8.92
C LEU A 156 5.32 22.66 9.83
N TYR A 157 4.94 21.88 10.84
CA TYR A 157 3.93 22.29 11.82
C TYR A 157 4.47 23.32 12.83
N GLY A 158 5.76 23.24 13.16
CA GLY A 158 6.41 24.14 14.13
C GLY A 158 6.84 25.51 13.59
N ASN A 159 6.61 25.80 12.31
CA ASN A 159 6.91 27.08 11.64
C ASN A 159 5.61 27.81 11.26
#